data_AF-A0A1R3T920-F1
#
_entry.id   AF-A0A1R3T920-F1
#
_cell.length_a   1.000
_cell.length_b   1.000
_cell.length_c   1.000
_cell.angle_alpha   90.00
_cell.angle_beta   90.00
_cell.angle_gamma   90.00
#
_symmetry.space_group_name_H-M   'P 1'
#
loop_
_entity.id
_entity.type
_entity.pdbx_description
1 polymer ?
#
loop_
_entity_poly.entity_id
_entity_poly.type
_entity_poly.pdbx_seq_one_letter_code
_entity_poly.pdbx_strand_id
1 'polypeptide(L)'
;MIFISYNHKDQQLVDMVARQLEITFGKNNIFYDRWSMQPGDSIIGKMNEGLEKYTTFFYFLSTNSLESNMVTREWQSALMSSVNGGLKFVPIRLDDCNPPAIMKDLLYIDLYGIGIDEAILQMKAVINKENNYKPLEDKNNLICYLHVKSEYEIEFEIMATMFTVHDVNFGFIHKNGIENVDIISSTDSVLYFSTGEFLGTLASGEVKKYNITCRRLNRSLSPKSPFKGTIKTQVQTLELVNIVQILSNKEFNSIPVKVR
;
A
#
# COMPACT_ATOMS: atom_id res chain seq x y z
N MET A 1 -16.75 -4.90 26.18
CA MET A 1 -17.42 -3.58 26.10
C MET A 1 -16.41 -2.54 25.63
N ILE A 2 -16.83 -1.51 24.91
CA ILE A 2 -15.96 -0.48 24.30
C ILE A 2 -16.06 0.80 25.13
N PHE A 3 -14.93 1.40 25.49
CA PHE A 3 -14.90 2.71 26.14
C PHE A 3 -14.39 3.78 25.17
N ILE A 4 -15.09 4.91 25.06
CA ILE A 4 -14.69 6.06 24.26
C ILE A 4 -14.31 7.22 25.21
N SER A 5 -13.02 7.53 25.25
CA SER A 5 -12.45 8.63 26.04
C SER A 5 -11.96 9.74 25.11
N TYR A 6 -12.41 10.97 25.33
CA TYR A 6 -12.11 12.12 24.48
C TYR A 6 -12.25 13.43 25.26
N ASN A 7 -11.75 14.54 24.70
CA ASN A 7 -12.00 15.87 25.24
C ASN A 7 -13.32 16.44 24.67
N HIS A 8 -14.17 17.07 25.50
CA HIS A 8 -15.44 17.66 25.07
C HIS A 8 -15.33 18.67 23.91
N LYS A 9 -14.17 19.32 23.72
CA LYS A 9 -13.94 20.19 22.54
C LYS A 9 -13.93 19.41 21.22
N ASP A 10 -13.63 18.12 21.26
CA ASP A 10 -13.57 17.23 20.10
C ASP A 10 -14.88 16.45 19.90
N GLN A 11 -15.91 16.73 20.72
CA GLN A 11 -17.14 15.96 20.80
C GLN A 11 -17.83 15.77 19.45
N GLN A 12 -17.89 16.80 18.62
CA GLN A 12 -18.61 16.72 17.35
C GLN A 12 -18.04 15.62 16.45
N LEU A 13 -16.72 15.48 16.41
CA LEU A 13 -16.05 14.45 15.62
C LEU A 13 -16.18 13.06 16.26
N VAL A 14 -16.02 12.98 17.59
CA VAL A 14 -16.14 11.72 18.32
C VAL A 14 -17.56 11.17 18.29
N ASP A 15 -18.59 12.03 18.29
CA ASP A 15 -20.00 11.65 18.13
C ASP A 15 -20.25 10.94 16.80
N MET A 16 -19.66 11.44 15.71
CA MET A 16 -19.75 10.81 14.39
C MET A 16 -19.19 9.38 14.43
N VAL A 17 -18.03 9.18 15.07
CA VAL A 17 -17.41 7.87 15.22
C VAL A 17 -18.25 6.95 16.11
N ALA A 18 -18.70 7.44 17.27
CA ALA A 18 -19.49 6.68 18.22
C ALA A 18 -20.79 6.14 17.60
N ARG A 19 -21.49 6.96 16.81
CA ARG A 19 -22.70 6.55 16.08
C ARG A 19 -22.43 5.49 15.01
N GLN A 20 -21.28 5.56 14.34
CA GLN A 20 -20.91 4.54 13.36
C GLN A 20 -20.54 3.20 14.01
N LEU A 21 -19.90 3.24 15.17
CA LEU A 21 -19.64 2.04 15.97
C LEU A 21 -20.95 1.47 16.54
N GLU A 22 -21.88 2.31 16.98
CA GLU A 22 -23.20 1.92 17.49
C GLU A 22 -23.98 1.07 16.47
N ILE A 23 -23.96 1.44 15.18
CA ILE A 23 -24.64 0.68 14.12
C ILE A 23 -24.16 -0.77 14.07
N THR A 24 -22.88 -1.03 14.35
CA THR A 24 -22.28 -2.36 14.21
C THR A 24 -22.32 -3.15 15.52
N PHE A 25 -22.03 -2.50 16.65
CA PHE A 25 -21.86 -3.17 17.94
C PHE A 25 -23.02 -2.97 18.91
N GLY A 26 -23.94 -2.06 18.62
CA GLY A 26 -25.05 -1.71 19.48
C GLY A 26 -24.66 -0.77 20.62
N LYS A 27 -25.57 0.16 20.95
CA LYS A 27 -25.37 1.20 21.95
C LYS A 27 -24.95 0.68 23.33
N ASN A 28 -25.55 -0.42 23.77
CA ASN A 28 -25.31 -1.00 25.09
C ASN A 28 -23.89 -1.58 25.26
N ASN A 29 -23.17 -1.82 24.15
CA ASN A 29 -21.79 -2.30 24.18
C ASN A 29 -20.76 -1.16 24.14
N ILE A 30 -21.20 0.10 24.05
CA ILE A 30 -20.36 1.28 23.93
C ILE A 30 -20.65 2.23 25.10
N PHE A 31 -19.65 2.42 25.94
CA PHE A 31 -19.63 3.52 26.89
C PHE A 31 -19.16 4.78 26.18
N TYR A 32 -20.09 5.71 25.98
CA TYR A 32 -19.87 7.06 25.47
C TYR A 32 -20.66 8.01 26.36
N ASP A 33 -19.94 8.88 27.05
CA ASP A 33 -20.45 9.73 28.14
C ASP A 33 -21.78 10.42 27.84
N ARG A 34 -21.97 10.95 26.62
CA ARG A 34 -23.17 11.67 26.18
C ARG A 34 -24.47 10.89 26.30
N TRP A 35 -24.41 9.56 26.22
CA TRP A 35 -25.59 8.72 26.43
C TRP A 35 -25.45 7.73 27.58
N SER A 36 -24.25 7.60 28.17
CA SER A 36 -23.97 6.66 29.26
C SER A 36 -23.95 7.31 30.64
N MET A 37 -23.94 8.65 30.73
CA MET A 37 -23.83 9.38 32.00
C MET A 37 -25.00 10.33 32.27
N GLN A 38 -25.27 10.55 33.54
CA GLN A 38 -26.22 11.53 34.07
C GLN A 38 -25.52 12.56 34.96
N PRO A 39 -26.09 13.77 35.13
CA PRO A 39 -25.56 14.74 36.09
C PRO A 39 -25.38 14.12 37.49
N GLY A 40 -24.18 14.22 38.05
CA GLY A 40 -23.80 13.60 39.32
C GLY A 40 -22.95 12.32 39.17
N ASP A 41 -22.87 11.73 37.98
CA ASP A 41 -21.94 10.63 37.70
C ASP A 41 -20.49 11.13 37.59
N SER A 42 -19.55 10.31 38.05
CA SER A 42 -18.11 10.50 37.84
C SER A 42 -17.60 9.59 36.73
N ILE A 43 -16.92 10.14 35.72
CA ILE A 43 -16.32 9.36 34.61
C ILE A 43 -15.36 8.31 35.17
N ILE A 44 -14.45 8.74 36.04
CA ILE A 44 -13.47 7.88 36.71
C ILE A 44 -14.18 6.81 37.57
N GLY A 45 -15.27 7.20 38.25
CA GLY A 45 -16.10 6.26 39.01
C GLY A 45 -16.67 5.16 38.13
N LYS A 46 -17.34 5.52 37.03
CA LYS A 46 -17.92 4.56 36.06
C LYS A 46 -16.86 3.72 35.36
N MET A 47 -15.68 4.29 35.10
CA MET A 47 -14.55 3.55 34.56
C MET A 47 -14.07 2.50 35.57
N ASN A 48 -13.85 2.87 36.83
CA ASN A 48 -13.39 1.95 37.88
C ASN A 48 -14.42 0.87 38.25
N GLU A 49 -15.71 1.19 38.25
CA GLU A 49 -16.81 0.24 38.50
C GLU A 49 -16.98 -0.80 37.36
N GLY A 50 -16.38 -0.55 36.19
CA GLY A 50 -16.60 -1.35 34.98
C GLY A 50 -15.33 -1.76 34.23
N LEU A 51 -14.12 -1.45 34.74
CA LEU A 51 -12.85 -1.65 34.04
C LEU A 51 -12.66 -3.10 33.57
N GLU A 52 -13.07 -4.08 34.37
CA GLU A 52 -13.01 -5.51 34.02
C GLU A 52 -13.97 -5.92 32.88
N LYS A 53 -15.02 -5.14 32.62
CA LYS A 53 -16.01 -5.40 31.55
C LYS A 53 -15.57 -4.82 30.21
N TYR A 54 -14.63 -3.88 30.21
CA TYR A 54 -14.11 -3.27 28.98
C TYR A 54 -13.05 -4.17 28.35
N THR A 55 -13.23 -4.42 27.06
CA THR A 55 -12.29 -5.18 26.23
C THR A 55 -11.40 -4.26 25.41
N THR A 56 -11.89 -3.06 25.13
CA THR A 56 -11.22 -2.06 24.29
C THR A 56 -11.45 -0.67 24.85
N PHE A 57 -10.39 0.12 24.92
CA PHE A 57 -10.41 1.52 25.33
C PHE A 57 -9.85 2.37 24.20
N PHE A 58 -10.71 3.16 23.57
CA PHE A 58 -10.31 4.14 22.56
C PHE A 58 -10.06 5.48 23.24
N TYR A 59 -8.82 5.94 23.18
CA TYR A 59 -8.44 7.25 23.66
C TYR A 59 -8.23 8.20 22.49
N PHE A 60 -9.14 9.15 22.32
CA PHE A 60 -9.05 10.18 21.29
C PHE A 60 -8.03 11.24 21.70
N LEU A 61 -6.86 11.14 21.08
CA LEU A 61 -5.69 11.98 21.27
C LEU A 61 -5.80 13.20 20.35
N SER A 62 -5.80 14.38 20.96
CA SER A 62 -5.83 15.68 20.30
C SER A 62 -4.98 16.67 21.11
N THR A 63 -4.72 17.85 20.56
CA THR A 63 -4.11 18.94 21.32
C THR A 63 -4.97 19.30 22.53
N ASN A 64 -6.30 19.30 22.37
CA ASN A 64 -7.24 19.56 23.47
C ASN A 64 -7.16 18.50 24.59
N SER A 65 -7.03 17.22 24.24
CA SER A 65 -6.97 16.14 25.24
C SER A 65 -5.64 16.09 25.98
N LEU A 66 -4.53 16.48 25.31
CA LEU A 66 -3.20 16.58 25.90
C LEU A 66 -3.03 17.73 26.89
N GLU A 67 -3.63 18.89 26.61
CA GLU A 67 -3.56 20.05 27.49
C GLU A 67 -4.46 19.92 28.74
N SER A 68 -5.33 18.90 28.77
CA SER A 68 -6.26 18.68 29.88
C SER A 68 -5.65 17.82 31.00
N ASN A 69 -5.42 18.46 32.15
CA ASN A 69 -4.96 17.79 33.38
C ASN A 69 -5.92 16.68 33.88
N MET A 70 -7.22 16.79 33.57
CA MET A 70 -8.25 15.84 34.01
C MET A 70 -8.27 14.58 33.16
N VAL A 71 -8.18 14.75 31.82
CA VAL A 71 -8.08 13.64 30.85
C VAL A 71 -6.80 12.83 31.09
N THR A 72 -5.73 13.49 31.51
CA THR A 72 -4.43 12.86 31.85
C THR A 72 -4.56 11.73 32.88
N ARG A 73 -5.37 11.88 33.93
CA ARG A 73 -5.53 10.82 34.95
C ARG A 73 -6.35 9.62 34.45
N GLU A 74 -7.32 9.88 33.58
CA GLU A 74 -8.26 8.86 33.08
C GLU A 74 -7.55 7.86 32.16
N TRP A 75 -6.87 8.34 31.12
CA TRP A 75 -6.17 7.44 30.20
C TRP A 75 -4.93 6.82 30.84
N GLN A 76 -4.27 7.48 31.80
CA GLN A 76 -3.14 6.88 32.52
C GLN A 76 -3.57 5.66 33.33
N SER A 77 -4.73 5.73 33.99
CA SER A 77 -5.31 4.57 34.70
C SER A 77 -5.65 3.44 33.72
N ALA A 78 -6.32 3.75 32.61
CA ALA A 78 -6.67 2.75 31.59
C ALA A 78 -5.42 2.14 30.93
N LEU A 79 -4.38 2.94 30.70
CA LEU A 79 -3.09 2.48 30.19
C LEU A 79 -2.42 1.53 31.19
N MET A 80 -2.36 1.87 32.47
CA MET A 80 -1.85 0.96 33.51
C MET A 80 -2.67 -0.34 33.60
N SER A 81 -3.99 -0.28 33.48
CA SER A 81 -4.85 -1.47 33.41
C SER A 81 -4.58 -2.32 32.17
N SER A 82 -4.28 -1.71 31.02
CA SER A 82 -3.92 -2.45 29.81
C SER A 82 -2.61 -3.22 29.95
N VAL A 83 -1.66 -2.68 30.71
CA VAL A 83 -0.38 -3.34 31.03
C VAL A 83 -0.59 -4.53 31.97
N ASN A 84 -1.57 -4.46 32.88
CA ASN A 84 -1.82 -5.48 33.91
C ASN A 84 -2.86 -6.54 33.52
N GLY A 85 -3.46 -6.46 32.32
CA GLY A 85 -4.13 -7.58 31.65
C GLY A 85 -5.64 -7.43 31.42
N GLY A 86 -6.05 -7.52 30.15
CA GLY A 86 -7.44 -7.70 29.69
C GLY A 86 -7.97 -6.58 28.78
N LEU A 87 -7.55 -5.34 29.01
CA LEU A 87 -8.02 -4.16 28.28
C LEU A 87 -7.09 -3.80 27.12
N LYS A 88 -7.60 -3.75 25.89
CA LYS A 88 -6.86 -3.23 24.74
C LYS A 88 -6.95 -1.71 24.70
N PHE A 89 -5.90 -1.01 25.13
CA PHE A 89 -5.78 0.44 24.99
C PHE A 89 -5.33 0.81 23.57
N VAL A 90 -6.08 1.66 22.88
CA VAL A 90 -5.79 2.11 21.51
C VAL A 90 -5.95 3.63 21.42
N PRO A 91 -4.85 4.37 21.23
CA PRO A 91 -4.92 5.79 20.92
C PRO A 91 -5.49 6.02 19.51
N ILE A 92 -6.29 7.07 19.35
CA ILE A 92 -6.89 7.54 18.10
C ILE A 92 -6.46 8.99 17.90
N ARG A 93 -5.58 9.26 16.94
CA ARG A 93 -5.06 10.61 16.69
C ARG A 93 -6.07 11.42 15.87
N LEU A 94 -6.55 12.52 16.43
CA LEU A 94 -7.58 13.39 15.84
C LEU A 94 -7.04 14.61 15.08
N ASP A 95 -5.84 15.08 15.44
CA ASP A 95 -5.21 16.26 14.86
C ASP A 95 -3.70 16.09 14.76
N ASP A 96 -2.99 17.14 14.33
CA ASP A 96 -1.54 17.17 14.22
C ASP A 96 -0.84 17.32 15.60
N CYS A 97 -1.25 16.51 16.59
CA CYS A 97 -0.62 16.46 17.90
C CYS A 97 0.49 15.40 17.98
N ASN A 98 1.39 15.60 18.94
CA ASN A 98 2.44 14.64 19.26
C ASN A 98 2.02 13.77 20.46
N PRO A 99 1.99 12.44 20.32
CA PRO A 99 1.74 11.55 21.46
C PRO A 99 2.76 11.77 22.59
N PRO A 100 2.32 11.67 23.86
CA PRO A 100 3.21 11.85 25.00
C PRO A 100 4.19 10.68 25.10
N ALA A 101 5.32 10.89 25.79
CA ALA A 101 6.42 9.92 25.86
C ALA A 101 5.98 8.50 26.28
N ILE A 102 5.03 8.41 27.20
CA ILE A 102 4.48 7.14 27.71
C ILE A 102 3.67 6.34 26.66
N MET A 103 3.25 6.99 25.56
CA MET A 103 2.53 6.35 24.44
C MET A 103 3.41 6.16 23.20
N LYS A 104 4.71 6.50 23.25
CA LYS A 104 5.60 6.42 22.07
C LYS A 104 5.70 5.03 21.47
N ASP A 105 5.61 3.99 22.30
CA ASP A 105 5.72 2.60 21.88
C ASP A 105 4.36 1.99 21.50
N LEU A 106 3.27 2.77 21.56
CA LEU A 106 1.94 2.32 21.17
C LEU A 106 1.64 2.72 19.72
N LEU A 107 1.20 1.73 18.94
CA LEU A 107 0.53 2.01 17.67
C LEU A 107 -0.81 2.70 17.94
N TYR A 108 -1.12 3.71 17.14
CA TYR A 108 -2.37 4.45 17.16
C TYR A 108 -3.10 4.34 15.82
N ILE A 109 -4.41 4.57 15.84
CA ILE A 109 -5.19 4.75 14.61
C ILE A 109 -5.12 6.24 14.25
N ASP A 110 -4.58 6.55 13.07
CA ASP A 110 -4.35 7.93 12.62
C ASP A 110 -5.58 8.49 11.89
N LEU A 111 -6.66 8.79 12.63
CA LEU A 111 -7.89 9.33 12.03
C LEU A 111 -7.62 10.62 11.24
N TYR A 112 -6.71 11.46 11.71
CA TYR A 112 -6.30 12.68 11.02
C TYR A 112 -5.67 12.40 9.64
N GLY A 113 -4.74 11.44 9.56
CA GLY A 113 -4.03 11.12 8.31
C GLY A 113 -4.81 10.25 7.34
N ILE A 114 -5.56 9.26 7.82
CA ILE A 114 -6.22 8.24 6.96
C ILE A 114 -7.71 8.53 6.71
N GLY A 115 -8.29 9.49 7.44
CA GLY A 115 -9.71 9.83 7.34
C GLY A 115 -10.63 8.92 8.16
N ILE A 116 -11.87 9.38 8.34
CA ILE A 116 -12.83 8.78 9.27
C ILE A 116 -13.27 7.36 8.88
N ASP A 117 -13.50 7.10 7.59
CA ASP A 117 -14.01 5.80 7.13
C ASP A 117 -12.99 4.68 7.38
N GLU A 118 -11.74 4.91 6.98
CA GLU A 118 -10.65 3.96 7.20
C GLU A 118 -10.37 3.79 8.70
N ALA A 119 -10.36 4.89 9.48
CA ALA A 119 -10.20 4.81 10.93
C ALA A 119 -11.27 3.95 11.60
N ILE A 120 -12.55 4.10 11.21
CA ILE A 120 -13.65 3.27 11.72
C ILE A 120 -13.45 1.79 11.35
N LEU A 121 -12.98 1.49 10.14
CA LEU A 121 -12.65 0.10 9.75
C LEU A 121 -11.57 -0.48 10.66
N GLN A 122 -10.50 0.29 10.94
CA GLN A 122 -9.45 -0.15 11.85
C GLN A 122 -9.98 -0.37 13.28
N MET A 123 -10.83 0.53 13.78
CA MET A 123 -11.47 0.41 15.10
C MET A 123 -12.32 -0.85 15.18
N LYS A 124 -13.11 -1.15 14.14
CA LYS A 124 -13.91 -2.39 14.05
C LYS A 124 -13.02 -3.64 14.09
N ALA A 125 -11.93 -3.66 13.32
CA ALA A 125 -10.97 -4.77 13.31
C ALA A 125 -10.34 -4.97 14.70
N VAL A 126 -9.96 -3.89 15.39
CA VAL A 126 -9.45 -3.94 16.77
C VAL A 126 -10.47 -4.59 17.72
N ILE A 127 -11.74 -4.17 17.66
CA ILE A 127 -12.80 -4.70 18.53
C ILE A 127 -13.01 -6.20 18.27
N ASN A 128 -13.01 -6.61 16.99
CA ASN A 128 -13.19 -8.01 16.58
C ASN A 128 -11.94 -8.89 16.76
N LYS A 129 -10.80 -8.29 17.14
CA LYS A 129 -9.48 -8.96 17.19
C LYS A 129 -9.03 -9.51 15.83
N GLU A 130 -9.40 -8.81 14.77
CA GLU A 130 -8.98 -9.11 13.40
C GLU A 130 -7.66 -8.41 13.08
N ASN A 131 -6.87 -9.02 12.18
CA ASN A 131 -5.66 -8.38 11.67
C ASN A 131 -6.05 -7.39 10.58
N ASN A 132 -5.64 -6.13 10.73
CA ASN A 132 -5.90 -5.07 9.76
C ASN A 132 -4.78 -4.94 8.69
N TYR A 133 -4.00 -6.00 8.49
CA TYR A 133 -3.00 -6.04 7.44
C TYR A 133 -3.66 -5.97 6.07
N LYS A 134 -3.34 -4.90 5.34
CA LYS A 134 -3.65 -4.76 3.92
C LYS A 134 -2.34 -4.93 3.15
N PRO A 135 -2.22 -5.95 2.28
CA PRO A 135 -1.02 -6.09 1.46
C PRO A 135 -0.85 -4.84 0.60
N LEU A 136 0.38 -4.33 0.55
CA LEU A 136 0.73 -3.29 -0.40
C LEU A 136 0.72 -3.89 -1.81
N GLU A 137 0.46 -3.06 -2.82
CA GLU A 137 0.62 -3.48 -4.20
C GLU A 137 2.07 -3.90 -4.47
N ASP A 138 2.22 -5.01 -5.18
CA ASP A 138 3.54 -5.48 -5.60
C ASP A 138 4.17 -4.45 -6.55
N LYS A 139 5.38 -4.00 -6.20
CA LYS A 139 6.12 -3.06 -7.03
C LYS A 139 6.78 -3.77 -8.20
N ASN A 140 6.61 -3.24 -9.41
CA ASN A 140 7.38 -3.66 -10.58
C ASN A 140 8.87 -3.46 -10.34
N ASN A 141 9.61 -4.58 -10.30
CA ASN A 141 11.05 -4.56 -10.12
C ASN A 141 11.82 -4.23 -11.42
N LEU A 142 11.13 -4.10 -12.56
CA LEU A 142 11.75 -3.79 -13.85
C LEU A 142 11.26 -2.44 -14.37
N ILE A 143 12.15 -1.74 -15.07
CA ILE A 143 11.80 -0.55 -15.84
C ILE A 143 12.62 -0.55 -17.13
N CYS A 144 12.01 -0.08 -18.22
CA CYS A 144 12.67 0.13 -19.50
C CYS A 144 12.70 1.63 -19.82
N TYR A 145 13.89 2.15 -20.11
CA TYR A 145 14.06 3.47 -20.71
C TYR A 145 14.31 3.30 -22.20
N LEU A 146 13.58 4.07 -23.01
CA LEU A 146 13.78 4.16 -24.45
C LEU A 146 14.28 5.56 -24.79
N HIS A 147 15.28 5.64 -25.66
CA HIS A 147 15.78 6.90 -26.21
C HIS A 147 15.76 6.80 -27.73
N VAL A 148 14.80 7.48 -28.36
CA VAL A 148 14.61 7.44 -29.81
C VAL A 148 15.73 8.25 -30.47
N LYS A 149 16.55 7.60 -31.31
CA LYS A 149 17.63 8.28 -32.06
C LYS A 149 17.17 8.70 -33.45
N SER A 150 16.35 7.86 -34.08
CA SER A 150 15.75 8.12 -35.38
C SER A 150 14.50 7.24 -35.57
N GLU A 151 13.83 7.38 -36.70
CA GLU A 151 12.71 6.51 -37.08
C GLU A 151 13.10 5.03 -37.24
N TYR A 152 14.39 4.72 -37.34
CA TYR A 152 14.92 3.38 -37.55
C TYR A 152 15.70 2.83 -36.36
N GLU A 153 15.91 3.64 -35.31
CA GLU A 153 16.84 3.32 -34.22
C GLU A 153 16.36 3.85 -32.87
N ILE A 154 16.19 2.94 -31.92
CA ILE A 154 15.85 3.25 -30.51
C ILE A 154 16.88 2.58 -29.60
N GLU A 155 17.57 3.37 -28.77
CA GLU A 155 18.36 2.82 -27.66
C GLU A 155 17.44 2.41 -26.52
N PHE A 156 17.71 1.27 -25.90
CA PHE A 156 16.98 0.80 -24.73
C PHE A 156 17.93 0.52 -23.55
N GLU A 157 17.39 0.71 -22.35
CA GLU A 157 18.00 0.27 -21.10
C GLU A 157 16.92 -0.36 -20.22
N ILE A 158 17.01 -1.67 -20.01
CA ILE A 158 16.16 -2.41 -19.07
C ILE A 158 16.96 -2.64 -17.79
N MET A 159 16.40 -2.25 -16.65
CA MET A 159 17.08 -2.36 -15.37
C MET A 159 16.16 -2.89 -14.27
N ALA A 160 16.76 -3.60 -13.32
CA ALA A 160 16.11 -3.93 -12.08
C ALA A 160 16.14 -2.72 -11.13
N THR A 161 15.06 -2.45 -10.42
CA THR A 161 14.95 -1.25 -9.56
C THR A 161 15.22 -1.55 -8.09
N MET A 162 14.95 -2.77 -7.63
CA MET A 162 15.02 -3.14 -6.21
C MET A 162 15.89 -4.38 -5.96
N PHE A 163 15.69 -5.46 -6.70
CA PHE A 163 16.36 -6.74 -6.48
C PHE A 163 16.74 -7.45 -7.77
N THR A 164 17.60 -8.46 -7.68
CA THR A 164 18.09 -9.23 -8.83
C THR A 164 16.97 -10.05 -9.47
N VAL A 165 16.91 -10.05 -10.80
CA VAL A 165 16.02 -10.90 -11.61
C VAL A 165 16.84 -12.02 -12.25
N HIS A 166 16.43 -13.26 -12.01
CA HIS A 166 17.03 -14.46 -12.60
C HIS A 166 16.28 -14.87 -13.88
N ASP A 167 16.89 -15.77 -14.67
CA ASP A 167 16.28 -16.33 -15.90
C ASP A 167 15.70 -15.27 -16.85
N VAL A 168 16.48 -14.22 -17.06
CA VAL A 168 16.04 -13.01 -17.73
C VAL A 168 15.82 -13.25 -19.22
N ASN A 169 14.57 -13.17 -19.66
CA ASN A 169 14.18 -13.22 -21.06
C ASN A 169 13.26 -12.05 -21.40
N PHE A 170 13.70 -11.20 -22.32
CA PHE A 170 12.93 -10.03 -22.75
C PHE A 170 12.38 -10.23 -24.15
N GLY A 171 11.11 -9.92 -24.31
CA GLY A 171 10.41 -9.90 -25.58
C GLY A 171 10.16 -8.48 -26.06
N PHE A 172 10.61 -8.16 -27.26
CA PHE A 172 10.40 -6.88 -27.94
C PHE A 172 9.30 -7.10 -28.98
N ILE A 173 8.10 -6.60 -28.71
CA ILE A 173 6.91 -6.81 -29.54
C ILE A 173 6.82 -5.66 -30.54
N HIS A 174 6.72 -5.97 -31.83
CA HIS A 174 6.71 -4.99 -32.91
C HIS A 174 5.75 -5.38 -34.05
N LYS A 175 5.38 -4.41 -34.89
CA LYS A 175 4.56 -4.67 -36.09
C LYS A 175 5.37 -4.98 -37.34
N ASN A 176 6.63 -4.53 -37.40
CA ASN A 176 7.51 -4.80 -38.54
C ASN A 176 7.70 -6.30 -38.75
N GLY A 177 8.01 -6.72 -39.98
CA GLY A 177 8.42 -8.10 -40.29
C GLY A 177 9.59 -8.56 -39.41
N ILE A 178 9.60 -9.84 -39.01
CA ILE A 178 10.59 -10.40 -38.07
C ILE A 178 12.02 -10.21 -38.59
N GLU A 179 12.23 -10.37 -39.89
CA GLU A 179 13.50 -10.21 -40.58
C GLU A 179 14.00 -8.76 -40.63
N ASN A 180 13.15 -7.79 -40.31
CA ASN A 180 13.46 -6.37 -40.42
C ASN A 180 13.80 -5.71 -39.09
N VAL A 181 13.79 -6.44 -37.97
CA VAL A 181 14.06 -5.88 -36.64
C VAL A 181 15.18 -6.62 -35.95
N ASP A 182 16.25 -5.88 -35.65
CA ASP A 182 17.40 -6.37 -34.92
C ASP A 182 17.43 -5.76 -33.51
N ILE A 183 17.55 -6.62 -32.49
CA ILE A 183 17.83 -6.21 -31.12
C ILE A 183 19.31 -6.50 -30.82
N ILE A 184 20.12 -5.46 -30.80
CA ILE A 184 21.57 -5.55 -30.67
C ILE A 184 21.96 -5.14 -29.25
N SER A 185 22.60 -6.04 -28.52
CA SER A 185 23.06 -5.79 -27.16
C SER A 185 24.38 -5.03 -27.14
N SER A 186 24.51 -4.09 -26.20
CA SER A 186 25.76 -3.37 -25.94
C SER A 186 26.41 -3.76 -24.61
N THR A 187 25.71 -4.52 -23.75
CA THR A 187 26.22 -4.95 -22.43
C THR A 187 26.61 -6.41 -22.36
N ASP A 188 26.11 -7.22 -23.29
CA ASP A 188 26.23 -8.68 -23.25
C ASP A 188 26.66 -9.20 -24.62
N SER A 189 27.82 -9.86 -24.67
CA SER A 189 28.39 -10.41 -25.90
C SER A 189 27.80 -11.76 -26.32
N VAL A 190 27.18 -12.48 -25.39
CA VAL A 190 26.57 -13.81 -25.63
C VAL A 190 25.16 -13.81 -25.05
N LEU A 191 24.18 -14.07 -25.92
CA LEU A 191 22.75 -14.06 -25.62
C LEU A 191 22.06 -15.15 -26.42
N TYR A 192 20.95 -15.68 -25.91
CA TYR A 192 20.06 -16.51 -26.72
C TYR A 192 19.04 -15.63 -27.43
N PHE A 193 18.90 -15.89 -28.73
CA PHE A 193 17.97 -15.23 -29.63
C PHE A 193 16.81 -16.17 -29.96
N SER A 194 15.60 -15.65 -29.97
CA SER A 194 14.47 -16.29 -30.65
C SER A 194 13.52 -15.24 -31.21
N THR A 195 12.70 -15.64 -32.18
CA THR A 195 11.65 -14.82 -32.78
C THR A 195 10.38 -15.61 -32.91
N GLY A 196 9.25 -14.93 -33.02
CA GLY A 196 7.97 -15.58 -33.24
C GLY A 196 6.82 -14.61 -33.28
N GLU A 197 5.66 -15.11 -32.90
CA GLU A 197 4.40 -14.40 -32.94
C GLU A 197 3.89 -14.18 -31.52
N PHE A 198 3.37 -12.98 -31.26
CA PHE A 198 2.75 -12.62 -30.00
C PHE A 198 1.26 -12.32 -30.23
N LEU A 199 0.41 -12.95 -29.41
CA LEU A 199 -1.02 -12.72 -29.41
C LEU A 199 -1.37 -11.81 -28.23
N GLY A 200 -1.78 -10.58 -28.52
CA GLY A 200 -2.27 -9.63 -27.52
C GLY A 200 -3.79 -9.48 -27.60
N THR A 201 -4.47 -9.42 -26.46
CA THR A 201 -5.90 -9.12 -26.40
C THR A 201 -6.12 -7.63 -26.11
N LEU A 202 -6.89 -6.95 -26.96
CA LEU A 202 -7.29 -5.56 -26.75
C LEU A 202 -8.37 -5.47 -25.66
N ALA A 203 -8.58 -4.27 -25.09
CA ALA A 203 -9.65 -4.05 -24.11
C ALA A 203 -11.06 -4.37 -24.64
N SER A 204 -11.23 -4.39 -25.97
CA SER A 204 -12.46 -4.83 -26.66
C SER A 204 -12.67 -6.35 -26.70
N GLY A 205 -11.67 -7.15 -26.28
CA GLY A 205 -11.66 -8.61 -26.41
C GLY A 205 -11.13 -9.14 -27.74
N GLU A 206 -10.80 -8.27 -28.70
CA GLU A 206 -10.21 -8.68 -29.98
C GLU A 206 -8.76 -9.16 -29.80
N VAL A 207 -8.45 -10.32 -30.37
CA VAL A 207 -7.08 -10.86 -30.39
C VAL A 207 -6.34 -10.30 -31.59
N LYS A 208 -5.25 -9.58 -31.33
CA LYS A 208 -4.37 -9.04 -32.35
C LYS A 208 -3.02 -9.72 -32.32
N LYS A 209 -2.51 -10.01 -33.52
CA LYS A 209 -1.24 -10.70 -33.74
C LYS A 209 -0.13 -9.69 -34.03
N TYR A 210 1.01 -9.87 -33.38
CA TYR A 210 2.22 -9.08 -33.52
C TYR A 210 3.43 -9.99 -33.70
N ASN A 211 4.56 -9.41 -34.13
CA ASN A 211 5.84 -10.09 -34.15
C ASN A 211 6.57 -9.84 -32.83
N ILE A 212 7.37 -10.80 -32.38
CA ILE A 212 8.18 -10.67 -31.19
C ILE A 212 9.60 -11.14 -31.44
N THR A 213 10.56 -10.35 -30.98
CA THR A 213 11.99 -10.69 -30.98
C THR A 213 12.47 -10.78 -29.54
N CYS A 214 13.05 -11.91 -29.16
CA CYS A 214 13.40 -12.23 -27.79
C CYS A 214 14.91 -12.23 -27.55
N ARG A 215 15.33 -11.77 -26.37
CA ARG A 215 16.71 -11.84 -25.88
C ARG A 215 16.72 -12.42 -24.48
N ARG A 216 17.29 -13.62 -24.34
CA ARG A 216 17.57 -14.24 -23.05
C ARG A 216 19.03 -14.03 -22.67
N LEU A 217 19.24 -13.47 -21.49
CA LEU A 217 20.57 -13.20 -20.93
C LEU A 217 21.11 -14.47 -20.26
N ASN A 218 22.44 -14.64 -20.33
CA ASN A 218 23.18 -15.71 -19.64
C ASN A 218 23.58 -15.34 -18.21
N ARG A 219 23.09 -14.20 -17.73
CA ARG A 219 23.32 -13.69 -16.38
C ARG A 219 22.01 -13.13 -15.83
N SER A 220 21.99 -12.93 -14.52
CA SER A 220 20.94 -12.16 -13.87
C SER A 220 21.03 -10.67 -14.18
N LEU A 221 19.88 -10.00 -14.13
CA LEU A 221 19.77 -8.55 -14.17
C LEU A 221 19.75 -8.03 -12.73
N SER A 222 20.64 -7.10 -12.38
CA SER A 222 20.64 -6.46 -11.07
C SER A 222 20.57 -4.94 -11.22
N PRO A 223 20.26 -4.18 -10.15
CA PRO A 223 20.23 -2.72 -10.23
C PRO A 223 21.53 -2.07 -10.72
N LYS A 224 22.67 -2.76 -10.56
CA LYS A 224 23.99 -2.30 -11.01
C LYS A 224 24.40 -2.85 -12.38
N SER A 225 23.64 -3.79 -12.94
CA SER A 225 23.98 -4.47 -14.19
C SER A 225 22.76 -4.52 -15.12
N PRO A 226 22.41 -3.37 -15.71
CA PRO A 226 21.28 -3.27 -16.65
C PRO A 226 21.56 -4.02 -17.95
N PHE A 227 20.52 -4.25 -18.74
CA PHE A 227 20.59 -4.75 -20.10
C PHE A 227 20.39 -3.57 -21.04
N LYS A 228 21.42 -3.26 -21.82
CA LYS A 228 21.38 -2.13 -22.76
C LYS A 228 21.62 -2.60 -24.17
N GLY A 229 21.09 -1.84 -25.11
CA GLY A 229 21.30 -2.10 -26.51
C GLY A 229 20.47 -1.18 -27.37
N THR A 230 20.29 -1.61 -28.60
CA THR A 230 19.61 -0.83 -29.63
C THR A 230 18.64 -1.73 -30.38
N ILE A 231 17.45 -1.19 -30.66
CA ILE A 231 16.47 -1.74 -31.58
C ILE A 231 16.68 -1.04 -32.90
N LYS A 232 17.02 -1.79 -33.94
CA LYS A 232 17.25 -1.27 -35.30
C LYS A 232 16.34 -1.93 -36.31
N THR A 233 16.05 -1.21 -37.38
CA THR A 233 15.37 -1.75 -38.56
C THR A 233 16.02 -1.24 -39.84
N GLN A 234 16.02 -2.08 -40.89
CA GLN A 234 16.80 -1.84 -42.10
C GLN A 234 16.00 -1.15 -43.24
N VAL A 235 14.66 -1.15 -43.17
CA VAL A 235 13.83 -0.87 -44.36
C VAL A 235 12.61 0.03 -44.08
N GLN A 236 12.14 0.11 -42.82
CA GLN A 236 10.86 0.75 -42.47
C GLN A 236 10.96 1.46 -41.13
N THR A 237 10.06 2.41 -40.84
CA THR A 237 9.95 3.01 -39.50
C THR A 237 9.70 1.92 -38.45
N LEU A 238 10.40 2.02 -37.33
CA LEU A 238 10.28 1.08 -36.22
C LEU A 238 8.94 1.24 -35.50
N GLU A 239 8.13 0.19 -35.53
CA GLU A 239 6.82 0.13 -34.87
C GLU A 239 6.87 -0.79 -33.65
N LEU A 240 7.58 -0.34 -32.60
CA LEU A 240 7.61 -1.01 -31.31
C LEU A 240 6.26 -0.86 -30.60
N VAL A 241 5.67 -1.97 -30.18
CA VAL A 241 4.37 -2.03 -29.50
C VAL A 241 4.57 -2.09 -27.99
N ASN A 242 5.43 -2.99 -27.50
CA ASN A 242 5.70 -3.15 -26.07
C ASN A 242 7.01 -3.92 -25.83
N ILE A 243 7.53 -3.85 -24.62
CA ILE A 243 8.62 -4.69 -24.13
C ILE A 243 8.14 -5.42 -22.88
N VAL A 244 8.32 -6.74 -22.87
CA VAL A 244 7.82 -7.62 -21.80
C VAL A 244 8.94 -8.50 -21.24
N GLN A 245 8.80 -8.90 -19.98
CA GLN A 245 9.55 -10.01 -19.42
C GLN A 245 8.78 -11.31 -19.68
N ILE A 246 9.41 -12.27 -20.34
CA ILE A 246 8.82 -13.58 -20.61
C ILE A 246 9.14 -14.49 -19.43
N LEU A 247 8.11 -14.97 -18.74
CA LEU A 247 8.24 -15.89 -17.60
C LEU A 247 8.13 -17.35 -18.05
N SER A 248 7.22 -17.60 -18.99
CA SER A 248 6.99 -18.91 -19.59
C SER A 248 6.40 -18.77 -21.00
N ASN A 249 6.04 -19.88 -21.63
CA ASN A 249 5.39 -19.87 -22.95
C ASN A 249 3.98 -19.26 -22.93
N LYS A 250 3.38 -19.06 -21.75
CA LYS A 250 2.02 -18.51 -21.58
C LYS A 250 1.97 -17.26 -20.70
N GLU A 251 3.02 -17.00 -19.95
CA GLU A 251 3.04 -15.93 -18.94
C GLU A 251 4.15 -14.92 -19.23
N PHE A 252 3.79 -13.65 -19.12
CA PHE A 252 4.70 -12.53 -19.28
C PHE A 252 4.27 -11.38 -18.37
N ASN A 253 5.24 -10.58 -17.95
CA ASN A 253 5.00 -9.34 -17.24
C ASN A 253 5.26 -8.16 -18.17
N SER A 254 4.33 -7.20 -18.19
CA SER A 254 4.58 -5.93 -18.85
C SER A 254 5.62 -5.14 -18.07
N ILE A 255 6.61 -4.59 -18.78
CA ILE A 255 7.63 -3.74 -18.16
C ILE A 255 7.19 -2.29 -18.33
N PRO A 256 7.11 -1.48 -17.26
CA PRO A 256 6.91 -0.04 -17.39
C PRO A 256 7.95 0.60 -18.31
N VAL A 257 7.49 1.29 -19.35
CA VAL A 257 8.35 1.96 -20.34
C VAL A 257 8.32 3.47 -20.14
N LYS A 258 9.49 4.12 -20.14
CA LYS A 258 9.64 5.57 -20.16
C LYS A 258 10.45 6.00 -21.38
N VAL A 259 9.90 6.91 -22.19
CA VAL A 259 10.60 7.52 -23.33
C VAL A 259 11.34 8.76 -22.83
N ARG A 260 12.62 8.88 -23.21
CA ARG A 260 13.47 10.04 -22.96
C ARG A 260 13.79 10.76 -24.26
#